data_AF-A0A519EU35-F1
#
_entry.id   AF-A0A519EU35-F1
#
_cell.length_a   1.000
_cell.length_b   1.000
_cell.length_c   1.000
_cell.angle_alpha   90.00
_cell.angle_beta   90.00
_cell.angle_gamma   90.00
#
_symmetry.space_group_name_H-M   'P 1'
#
loop_
_entity.id
_entity.type
_entity.pdbx_description
1 polymer ?
#
loop_
_entity_poly.entity_id
_entity_poly.type
_entity_poly.pdbx_seq_one_letter_code
_entity_poly.pdbx_strand_id
1 'polypeptide(L)'
;MQTSNKNAHKSRSNMQKNITSLSALNWDDLKFFLEVARTRKASSAAKRLAVDYTTVSRRISSLETSLGTLLFEKSRNTGFILTAEG
;
A
#
# COMPACT_ATOMS: atom_id res chain seq x y z
N MET A 1 2.58 -45.32 -20.44
CA MET A 1 3.46 -44.18 -20.74
C MET A 1 3.04 -43.02 -19.85
N GLN A 2 3.74 -42.80 -18.74
CA GLN A 2 3.49 -41.72 -17.79
C GLN A 2 4.65 -40.73 -17.91
N THR A 3 4.37 -39.47 -18.24
CA THR A 3 5.33 -38.37 -18.06
C THR A 3 4.54 -37.21 -17.46
N SER A 4 4.72 -36.98 -16.16
CA SER A 4 5.71 -36.09 -15.55
C SER A 4 5.12 -34.69 -15.31
N ASN A 5 4.47 -34.58 -14.16
CA ASN A 5 3.90 -33.36 -13.59
C ASN A 5 5.04 -32.40 -13.20
N LYS A 6 5.23 -31.35 -13.99
CA LYS A 6 6.22 -30.28 -13.74
C LYS A 6 5.63 -29.19 -12.84
N ASN A 7 5.33 -29.53 -11.58
CA ASN A 7 4.98 -28.52 -10.55
C ASN A 7 6.14 -28.32 -9.57
N ALA A 8 7.28 -27.90 -10.11
CA ALA A 8 8.43 -27.46 -9.33
C ALA A 8 8.81 -26.04 -9.76
N HIS A 9 8.10 -25.04 -9.21
CA HIS A 9 8.73 -23.76 -8.91
C HIS A 9 7.98 -23.03 -7.80
N LYS A 10 8.64 -22.99 -6.63
CA LYS A 10 8.65 -21.85 -5.71
C LYS A 10 7.48 -21.69 -4.73
N SER A 11 7.30 -22.70 -3.88
CA SER A 11 6.73 -22.52 -2.54
C SER A 11 7.84 -22.07 -1.57
N ARG A 12 8.19 -20.77 -1.52
CA ARG A 12 9.14 -20.19 -0.54
C ARG A 12 8.91 -18.69 -0.24
N SER A 13 7.69 -18.24 0.08
CA SER A 13 7.55 -16.93 0.77
C SER A 13 6.18 -16.71 1.44
N ASN A 14 5.71 -17.69 2.24
CA ASN A 14 4.46 -17.58 3.01
C ASN A 14 4.71 -17.64 4.54
N MET A 15 5.72 -16.92 5.06
CA MET A 15 6.00 -16.91 6.50
C MET A 15 6.75 -15.66 6.99
N GLN A 16 6.21 -14.43 6.80
CA GLN A 16 6.82 -13.27 7.48
C GLN A 16 5.94 -12.06 7.84
N LYS A 17 4.63 -11.98 7.59
CA LYS A 17 3.92 -10.69 7.83
C LYS A 17 2.58 -10.80 8.58
N ASN A 18 2.57 -11.58 9.64
CA ASN A 18 1.41 -11.68 10.55
C ASN A 18 1.65 -10.89 11.85
N ILE A 19 2.52 -9.86 11.85
CA ILE A 19 2.93 -9.15 13.08
C ILE A 19 2.05 -7.93 13.40
N THR A 20 1.22 -7.44 12.47
CA THR A 20 0.41 -6.23 12.72
C THR A 20 -1.01 -6.60 13.14
N SER A 21 -1.15 -7.05 14.39
CA SER A 21 -2.43 -7.32 15.03
C SER A 21 -3.04 -6.04 15.63
N LEU A 22 -4.32 -5.79 15.33
CA LEU A 22 -5.34 -5.12 16.16
C LEU A 22 -5.12 -3.70 16.76
N SER A 23 -4.28 -2.83 16.20
CA SER A 23 -4.35 -1.40 16.47
C SER A 23 -5.19 -0.68 15.40
N ALA A 24 -6.12 0.19 15.82
CA ALA A 24 -6.93 1.01 14.92
C ALA A 24 -6.06 1.75 13.88
N LEU A 25 -4.80 2.05 14.20
CA LEU A 25 -3.78 2.54 13.30
C LEU A 25 -2.89 1.38 12.80
N ASN A 26 -2.86 1.13 11.49
CA ASN A 26 -1.98 0.12 10.90
C ASN A 26 -0.67 0.77 10.41
N TRP A 27 0.46 0.32 10.96
CA TRP A 27 1.79 0.85 10.59
C TRP A 27 2.16 0.60 9.12
N ASP A 28 1.60 -0.44 8.49
CA ASP A 28 1.78 -0.65 7.06
C ASP A 28 1.16 0.51 6.28
N ASP A 29 -0.02 1.00 6.68
CA ASP A 29 -0.72 2.10 6.00
C ASP A 29 0.10 3.40 6.06
N LEU A 30 0.83 3.65 7.16
CA LEU A 30 1.79 4.77 7.26
C LEU A 30 2.92 4.64 6.23
N LYS A 31 3.38 3.42 5.95
CA LYS A 31 4.40 3.16 4.94
C LYS A 31 3.91 3.54 3.53
N PHE A 32 2.64 3.27 3.23
CA PHE A 32 2.01 3.71 1.98
C PHE A 32 1.91 5.24 1.91
N PHE A 33 1.47 5.87 2.99
CA PHE A 33 1.39 7.32 3.10
C PHE A 33 2.73 8.00 2.80
N LEU A 34 3.81 7.59 3.47
CA LEU A 34 5.14 8.19 3.29
C LEU A 34 5.65 8.06 1.85
N GLU A 35 5.37 6.94 1.19
CA GLU A 35 5.77 6.75 -0.21
C GLU A 35 4.97 7.64 -1.17
N VAL A 36 3.69 7.86 -0.90
CA VAL A 36 2.87 8.78 -1.68
C VAL A 36 3.28 10.23 -1.42
N ALA A 37 3.55 10.61 -0.18
CA ALA A 37 4.05 11.94 0.19
C ALA A 37 5.36 12.27 -0.55
N ARG A 38 6.29 11.30 -0.64
CA ARG A 38 7.57 11.46 -1.37
C ARG A 38 7.40 11.57 -2.87
N THR A 39 6.53 10.74 -3.46
CA THR A 39 6.40 10.66 -4.92
C THR A 39 5.34 11.60 -5.50
N ARG A 40 4.44 12.12 -4.65
CA ARG A 40 3.22 12.87 -4.96
C ARG A 40 2.28 12.19 -5.96
N LYS A 41 2.53 10.91 -6.27
CA LYS A 41 1.81 10.12 -7.26
C LYS A 41 1.63 8.70 -6.77
N ALA A 42 0.37 8.31 -6.50
CA ALA A 42 0.08 6.94 -6.06
C ALA A 42 0.49 5.87 -7.09
N SER A 43 0.51 6.17 -8.40
CA SER A 43 1.04 5.25 -9.41
C SER A 43 2.55 5.03 -9.31
N SER A 44 3.32 6.07 -8.97
CA SER A 44 4.75 5.94 -8.71
C SER A 44 5.02 5.20 -7.41
N ALA A 45 4.26 5.50 -6.34
CA ALA A 45 4.35 4.77 -5.08
C ALA A 45 4.02 3.28 -5.25
N ALA A 46 2.96 2.95 -6.01
CA ALA A 46 2.55 1.59 -6.29
C ALA A 46 3.67 0.77 -6.97
N LYS A 47 4.34 1.36 -7.97
CA LYS A 47 5.51 0.76 -8.63
C LYS A 47 6.66 0.50 -7.66
N ARG A 48 6.97 1.47 -6.78
CA ARG A 48 8.06 1.35 -5.79
C ARG A 48 7.77 0.31 -4.71
N LEU A 49 6.51 0.19 -4.32
CA LEU A 49 6.04 -0.78 -3.33
C LEU A 49 5.70 -2.16 -3.93
N ALA A 50 5.79 -2.31 -5.25
CA ALA A 50 5.42 -3.52 -6.00
C ALA A 50 3.98 -4.00 -5.71
N VAL A 51 3.03 -3.06 -5.77
CA VAL A 51 1.60 -3.28 -5.55
C VAL A 51 0.77 -2.55 -6.61
N ASP A 52 -0.54 -2.78 -6.61
CA ASP A 52 -1.47 -2.04 -7.45
C ASP A 52 -1.84 -0.67 -6.88
N TYR A 53 -2.23 0.23 -7.79
CA TYR A 53 -2.75 1.55 -7.43
C TYR A 53 -3.93 1.48 -6.45
N THR A 54 -4.83 0.52 -6.66
CA THR A 54 -6.01 0.32 -5.81
C THR A 54 -5.61 -0.06 -4.39
N THR A 55 -4.53 -0.84 -4.21
CA THR A 55 -3.95 -1.14 -2.90
C THR A 55 -3.46 0.14 -2.23
N VAL A 56 -2.68 0.96 -2.93
CA VAL A 56 -2.18 2.23 -2.37
C VAL A 56 -3.34 3.15 -1.95
N SER A 57 -4.34 3.32 -2.82
CA SER A 57 -5.51 4.14 -2.55
C SER A 57 -6.27 3.65 -1.30
N ARG A 58 -6.54 2.34 -1.20
CA ARG A 58 -7.24 1.75 -0.04
C ARG A 58 -6.44 1.92 1.26
N ARG A 59 -5.12 1.80 1.21
CA ARG A 59 -4.23 1.94 2.38
C ARG A 59 -4.22 3.37 2.90
N ILE A 60 -4.19 4.35 2.00
CA ILE A 60 -4.31 5.77 2.37
C ILE A 60 -5.68 6.04 3.01
N SER A 61 -6.77 5.59 2.39
CA SER A 61 -8.12 5.79 2.96
C SER A 61 -8.31 5.11 4.31
N SER A 62 -7.69 3.94 4.51
CA SER A 62 -7.66 3.25 5.80
C SER A 62 -6.96 4.12 6.85
N LEU A 63 -5.77 4.66 6.54
CA LEU A 63 -5.04 5.55 7.44
C LEU A 63 -5.82 6.82 7.79
N GLU A 64 -6.39 7.49 6.79
CA GLU A 64 -7.21 8.70 6.98
C GLU A 64 -8.43 8.40 7.86
N THR A 65 -9.07 7.24 7.67
CA THR A 65 -10.19 6.79 8.51
C THR A 65 -9.74 6.54 9.95
N SER A 66 -8.60 5.88 10.15
CA SER A 66 -8.04 5.59 11.46
C SER A 66 -7.64 6.86 12.23
N LEU A 67 -7.22 7.90 11.52
CA LEU A 67 -6.85 9.20 12.11
C LEU A 67 -8.03 10.17 12.20
N GLY A 68 -9.12 9.91 11.48
CA GLY A 68 -10.27 10.81 11.41
C GLY A 68 -9.99 12.12 10.65
N THR A 69 -8.93 12.16 9.83
CA THR A 69 -8.52 13.36 9.09
C THR A 69 -8.05 13.02 7.67
N LEU A 70 -8.21 13.97 6.76
CA LEU A 70 -7.70 13.86 5.39
C LEU A 70 -6.23 14.29 5.37
N LEU A 71 -5.36 13.40 4.90
CA LEU A 71 -3.93 13.67 4.78
C LEU A 71 -3.57 14.14 3.36
N PHE A 72 -4.42 13.83 2.39
CA PHE A 72 -4.26 14.30 1.02
C PHE A 72 -5.50 14.97 0.45
N GLU A 73 -5.29 16.02 -0.34
CA GLU A 73 -6.31 16.64 -1.17
C GLU A 73 -6.38 15.96 -2.54
N LYS A 74 -7.61 15.86 -3.06
CA LYS A 74 -7.85 15.35 -4.42
C LYS A 74 -7.58 16.46 -5.43
N SER A 75 -6.42 16.44 -6.08
CA SER A 75 -6.16 17.27 -7.24
C SER A 75 -6.27 16.47 -8.53
N ARG A 76 -7.19 16.89 -9.42
CA ARG A 76 -7.35 16.29 -10.75
C ARG A 76 -6.11 16.39 -11.63
N ASN A 77 -5.28 17.42 -11.42
CA ASN A 77 -4.15 17.72 -12.31
C ASN A 77 -2.79 17.32 -11.71
N THR A 78 -2.65 17.39 -10.39
CA THR A 78 -1.35 17.18 -9.71
C THR A 78 -1.28 15.88 -8.90
N GLY A 79 -2.41 15.16 -8.76
CA GLY A 79 -2.45 13.89 -8.03
C GLY A 79 -2.64 14.10 -6.53
N PHE A 80 -1.72 13.56 -5.73
CA PHE A 80 -1.78 13.62 -4.26
C PHE A 80 -1.05 14.86 -3.76
N ILE A 81 -1.79 15.79 -3.17
CA ILE A 81 -1.25 16.98 -2.48
C ILE A 81 -1.45 16.79 -0.99
N LEU A 82 -0.41 17.01 -0.18
CA LEU A 82 -0.53 16.94 1.29
C LEU A 82 -1.42 18.09 1.81
N THR A 83 -2.30 17.76 2.75
CA THR A 83 -3.02 18.76 3.55
C THR A 83 -2.10 19.35 4.62
N ALA A 84 -2.59 20.30 5.41
CA ALA A 84 -1.86 20.80 6.59
C ALA A 84 -1.65 19.73 7.67
N GLU A 85 -2.50 18.69 7.69
CA GLU A 85 -2.46 17.60 8.66
C GLU A 85 -1.55 16.43 8.21
N GLY A 86 -1.01 16.49 6.98
CA GLY A 86 -0.20 15.45 6.33
C GLY A 86 1.30 15.72 6.37
#